data_AF-A0A6N9QDZ3-F1
#
_entry.id   AF-A0A6N9QDZ3-F1
#
_cell.length_a   1.000
_cell.length_b   1.000
_cell.length_c   1.000
_cell.angle_alpha   90.00
_cell.angle_beta   90.00
_cell.angle_gamma   90.00
#
_symmetry.space_group_name_H-M   'P 1'
#
loop_
_entity.id
_entity.type
_entity.pdbx_description
1 polymer ?
#
loop_
_entity_poly.entity_id
_entity_poly.type
_entity_poly.pdbx_seq_one_letter_code
_entity_poly.pdbx_strand_id
1 'polypeptide(L)'
;MGRCNKEGRGVVVPTITIFNENETVDYGGMQEYLDFLLENHVDALFAMGTTQENATFGADEYKELVRFMVEYVDGKVPVYIGVSSPATRIRLEIRSVHRTFQSLIVGADGWTAGIGNVFPEKCRKIWDTVVEKKDYEEGFKLWKEVLPFLNMTINKDFYGKSGRADWLQMYKLGLNLRLGLSAKVRRPLF
;
A
#
# COMPACT_ATOMS: atom_id res chain seq x y z
N MET A 1 -13.68 -16.00 -10.59
CA MET A 1 -13.46 -16.99 -9.52
C MET A 1 -12.84 -16.24 -8.36
N GLY A 2 -13.55 -16.14 -7.23
CA GLY A 2 -13.13 -15.35 -6.06
C GLY A 2 -12.03 -16.08 -5.30
N ARG A 3 -10.91 -15.39 -5.06
CA ARG A 3 -9.69 -16.01 -4.54
C ARG A 3 -9.74 -16.30 -3.04
N CYS A 4 -10.61 -15.70 -2.23
CA CYS A 4 -10.74 -16.06 -0.81
C CYS A 4 -12.19 -15.90 -0.31
N ASN A 5 -12.66 -16.81 0.56
CA ASN A 5 -14.00 -16.78 1.16
C ASN A 5 -14.00 -16.25 2.61
N LYS A 6 -12.84 -15.80 3.13
CA LYS A 6 -12.72 -15.20 4.47
C LYS A 6 -12.85 -13.67 4.38
N GLU A 7 -13.69 -13.07 5.21
CA GLU A 7 -14.07 -11.65 5.17
C GLU A 7 -13.00 -10.65 5.69
N GLY A 8 -11.73 -11.07 5.85
CA GLY A 8 -10.67 -10.20 6.39
C GLY A 8 -10.91 -9.72 7.83
N ARG A 9 -11.66 -10.50 8.62
CA ARG A 9 -11.95 -10.23 10.04
C ARG A 9 -11.08 -11.14 10.90
N GLY A 10 -10.46 -10.60 11.94
CA GLY A 10 -9.65 -11.36 12.90
C GLY A 10 -8.20 -10.86 12.97
N VAL A 11 -7.23 -11.78 13.05
CA VAL A 11 -5.80 -11.44 13.16
C VAL A 11 -5.21 -11.16 11.78
N VAL A 12 -4.94 -9.88 11.52
CA VAL A 12 -4.24 -9.44 10.30
C VAL A 12 -2.76 -9.21 10.64
N VAL A 13 -1.88 -10.02 10.06
CA VAL A 13 -0.45 -9.96 10.37
C VAL A 13 0.27 -8.99 9.42
N PRO A 14 0.84 -7.87 9.91
CA PRO A 14 1.81 -7.10 9.15
C PRO A 14 3.07 -7.94 8.97
N THR A 15 3.31 -8.44 7.76
CA THR A 15 4.39 -9.39 7.51
C THR A 15 5.76 -8.71 7.61
N ILE A 16 6.80 -9.51 7.82
CA ILE A 16 8.21 -9.09 7.72
C ILE A 16 8.84 -9.62 6.43
N THR A 17 10.03 -9.13 6.08
CA THR A 17 10.83 -9.71 5.00
C THR A 17 11.94 -10.57 5.60
N ILE A 18 12.09 -11.79 5.10
CA ILE A 18 13.28 -12.59 5.37
C ILE A 18 14.32 -12.25 4.32
N PHE A 19 15.51 -11.84 4.76
CA PHE A 19 16.63 -11.45 3.90
C PHE A 19 17.79 -12.43 4.06
N ASN A 20 18.51 -12.66 2.95
CA ASN A 20 19.82 -13.30 2.96
C ASN A 20 20.88 -12.35 3.57
N GLU A 21 22.07 -12.89 3.87
CA GLU A 21 23.20 -12.09 4.38
C GLU A 21 23.62 -10.94 3.44
N ASN A 22 23.38 -11.09 2.13
CA ASN A 22 23.64 -10.07 1.12
C ASN A 22 22.48 -9.08 0.93
N GLU A 23 21.51 -9.06 1.84
CA GLU A 23 20.33 -8.19 1.84
C GLU A 23 19.33 -8.43 0.69
N THR A 24 19.48 -9.48 -0.13
CA THR A 24 18.44 -9.88 -1.09
C THR A 24 17.34 -10.68 -0.40
N VAL A 25 16.11 -10.60 -0.90
CA VAL A 25 14.97 -11.39 -0.35
C VAL A 25 15.31 -12.88 -0.38
N ASP A 26 15.15 -13.54 0.77
CA ASP A 26 15.22 -14.99 0.88
C ASP A 26 13.82 -15.57 0.67
N TYR A 27 13.54 -16.00 -0.56
CA TYR A 27 12.24 -16.58 -0.89
C TYR A 27 12.00 -17.92 -0.20
N GLY A 28 13.05 -18.71 0.11
CA GLY A 28 12.90 -19.96 0.85
C GLY A 28 12.46 -19.69 2.29
N GLY A 29 13.17 -18.79 2.98
CA GLY A 29 12.79 -18.33 4.31
C GLY A 29 11.42 -17.65 4.35
N MET A 30 11.05 -16.90 3.30
CA MET A 30 9.71 -16.34 3.16
C MET A 30 8.63 -17.44 3.04
N GLN A 31 8.89 -18.56 2.36
CA GLN A 31 7.95 -19.69 2.30
C GLN A 31 7.71 -20.28 3.69
N GLU A 32 8.78 -20.62 4.40
CA GLU A 32 8.70 -21.17 5.77
C GLU A 32 7.96 -20.21 6.72
N TYR A 33 8.23 -18.91 6.62
CA TYR A 33 7.54 -17.89 7.39
C TYR A 33 6.05 -17.80 7.06
N LEU A 34 5.69 -17.83 5.78
CA LEU A 34 4.29 -17.80 5.35
C LEU A 34 3.54 -19.06 5.78
N ASP A 35 4.14 -20.25 5.65
CA ASP A 35 3.58 -21.50 6.15
C ASP A 35 3.35 -21.43 7.66
N PHE A 36 4.33 -20.95 8.44
CA PHE A 36 4.16 -20.75 9.88
C PHE A 36 2.94 -19.89 10.22
N LEU A 37 2.73 -18.77 9.52
CA LEU A 37 1.56 -17.91 9.75
C LEU A 37 0.25 -18.62 9.38
N LEU A 38 0.22 -19.28 8.21
CA LEU A 38 -0.98 -19.94 7.69
C LEU A 38 -1.38 -21.16 8.54
N GLU A 39 -0.41 -21.95 9.00
CA GLU A 39 -0.60 -23.08 9.92
C GLU A 39 -1.13 -22.64 11.28
N ASN A 40 -0.74 -21.44 11.75
CA ASN A 40 -1.26 -20.82 12.97
C ASN A 40 -2.57 -20.03 12.75
N HIS A 41 -3.25 -20.26 11.63
CA HIS A 41 -4.62 -19.80 11.37
C HIS A 41 -4.80 -18.28 11.43
N VAL A 42 -3.81 -17.50 10.99
CA VAL A 42 -4.02 -16.05 10.78
C VAL A 42 -5.16 -15.81 9.79
N ASP A 43 -5.84 -14.68 9.92
CA ASP A 43 -7.05 -14.40 9.13
C ASP A 43 -6.78 -13.60 7.86
N ALA A 44 -5.70 -12.81 7.84
CA ALA A 44 -5.22 -12.10 6.66
C ALA A 44 -3.75 -11.69 6.82
N LEU A 45 -3.12 -11.38 5.71
CA LEU A 45 -1.76 -10.85 5.66
C LEU A 45 -1.79 -9.40 5.21
N PHE A 46 -0.94 -8.57 5.81
CA PHE A 46 -0.69 -7.21 5.36
C PHE A 46 0.77 -7.08 4.92
N ALA A 47 0.99 -7.15 3.61
CA ALA A 47 2.29 -7.02 3.00
C ALA A 47 2.63 -5.56 2.68
N MET A 48 3.91 -5.27 2.50
CA MET A 48 4.49 -3.98 2.15
C MET A 48 4.08 -2.83 3.08
N GLY A 49 3.82 -3.17 4.35
CA GLY A 49 3.72 -2.21 5.44
C GLY A 49 5.10 -1.74 5.92
N THR A 50 5.12 -0.85 6.91
CA THR A 50 6.39 -0.38 7.53
C THR A 50 7.15 -1.51 8.22
N THR A 51 6.43 -2.47 8.79
CA THR A 51 7.00 -3.67 9.43
C THR A 51 7.75 -4.55 8.45
N GLN A 52 7.36 -4.52 7.16
CA GLN A 52 8.02 -5.23 6.06
C GLN A 52 9.08 -4.37 5.36
N GLU A 53 9.61 -3.36 6.04
CA GLU A 53 10.69 -2.51 5.56
C GLU A 53 10.42 -1.86 4.18
N ASN A 54 9.15 -1.56 3.85
CA ASN A 54 8.72 -1.14 2.50
C ASN A 54 9.43 0.09 1.89
N ALA A 55 10.17 0.83 2.70
CA ALA A 55 10.96 2.00 2.36
C ALA A 55 12.30 1.63 1.69
N THR A 56 12.80 0.40 1.88
CA THR A 56 14.08 -0.07 1.33
C THR A 56 13.92 -0.65 -0.08
N PHE A 57 12.73 -1.16 -0.41
CA PHE A 57 12.45 -1.87 -1.66
C PHE A 57 12.49 -0.98 -2.92
N GLY A 58 13.21 -1.47 -3.94
CA GLY A 58 13.12 -1.01 -5.31
C GLY A 58 11.73 -1.21 -5.94
N ALA A 59 11.56 -0.77 -7.19
CA ALA A 59 10.29 -0.97 -7.90
C ALA A 59 10.10 -2.43 -8.33
N ASP A 60 11.16 -3.09 -8.77
CA ASP A 60 11.09 -4.46 -9.28
C ASP A 60 11.07 -5.47 -8.15
N GLU A 61 11.89 -5.30 -7.10
CA GLU A 61 11.81 -6.12 -5.87
C GLU A 61 10.42 -6.05 -5.23
N TYR A 62 9.81 -4.87 -5.18
CA TYR A 62 8.44 -4.71 -4.69
C TYR A 62 7.46 -5.57 -5.49
N LYS A 63 7.52 -5.49 -6.84
CA LYS A 63 6.63 -6.25 -7.71
C LYS A 63 6.84 -7.76 -7.56
N GLU A 64 8.10 -8.17 -7.44
CA GLU A 64 8.47 -9.56 -7.31
C GLU A 64 7.99 -10.16 -6.00
N LEU A 65 8.23 -9.47 -4.88
CA LEU A 65 7.78 -9.92 -3.56
C LEU A 65 6.26 -9.95 -3.46
N VAL A 66 5.55 -8.92 -3.95
CA VAL A 66 4.08 -8.91 -3.96
C VAL A 66 3.53 -10.06 -4.79
N ARG A 67 4.10 -10.31 -5.98
CA ARG A 67 3.72 -11.45 -6.82
C ARG A 67 3.94 -12.77 -6.13
N PHE A 68 5.14 -12.97 -5.58
CA PHE A 68 5.47 -14.18 -4.82
C PHE A 68 4.49 -14.42 -3.68
N MET A 69 4.19 -13.41 -2.85
CA MET A 69 3.28 -13.57 -1.71
C MET A 69 1.85 -13.91 -2.16
N VAL A 70 1.32 -13.20 -3.16
CA VAL A 70 -0.04 -13.46 -3.66
C VAL A 70 -0.14 -14.84 -4.28
N GLU A 71 0.84 -15.26 -5.07
CA GLU A 71 0.87 -16.58 -5.71
C GLU A 71 1.06 -17.70 -4.68
N TYR A 72 1.92 -17.52 -3.68
CA TYR A 72 2.20 -18.54 -2.68
C TYR A 72 1.07 -18.72 -1.66
N VAL A 73 0.41 -17.63 -1.26
CA VAL A 73 -0.76 -17.69 -0.36
C VAL A 73 -1.96 -18.33 -1.07
N ASP A 74 -2.05 -18.16 -2.39
CA ASP A 74 -3.05 -18.79 -3.27
C ASP A 74 -4.48 -18.73 -2.70
N GLY A 75 -4.85 -17.57 -2.15
CA GLY A 75 -6.20 -17.35 -1.66
C GLY A 75 -6.59 -18.04 -0.36
N LYS A 76 -5.66 -18.74 0.32
CA LYS A 76 -5.91 -19.35 1.65
C LYS A 76 -6.42 -18.32 2.66
N VAL A 77 -5.88 -17.10 2.60
CA VAL A 77 -6.31 -15.92 3.36
C VAL A 77 -6.17 -14.67 2.48
N PRO A 78 -6.89 -13.56 2.75
CA PRO A 78 -6.71 -12.31 2.02
C PRO A 78 -5.31 -11.73 2.21
N VAL A 79 -4.73 -11.21 1.13
CA VAL A 79 -3.45 -10.48 1.14
C VAL A 79 -3.70 -9.01 0.83
N TYR A 80 -3.62 -8.17 1.87
CA TYR A 80 -3.67 -6.72 1.77
C TYR A 80 -2.29 -6.16 1.49
N ILE A 81 -2.18 -5.20 0.55
CA ILE A 81 -0.88 -4.60 0.20
C ILE A 81 -0.80 -3.13 0.59
N GLY A 82 0.31 -2.76 1.23
CA GLY A 82 0.70 -1.38 1.49
C GLY A 82 1.28 -0.75 0.23
N VAL A 83 0.68 0.35 -0.20
CA VAL A 83 1.07 1.04 -1.45
C VAL A 83 1.72 2.40 -1.19
N SER A 84 1.67 2.89 0.05
CA SER A 84 2.41 4.07 0.51
C SER A 84 3.83 3.72 0.92
N SER A 85 4.82 4.45 0.40
CA SER A 85 6.22 4.35 0.84
C SER A 85 6.71 5.71 1.36
N PRO A 86 7.29 5.78 2.57
CA PRO A 86 7.82 7.02 3.13
C PRO A 86 9.20 7.41 2.58
N ALA A 87 9.80 6.60 1.70
CA ALA A 87 11.17 6.80 1.27
C ALA A 87 11.32 8.03 0.35
N THR A 88 12.02 9.05 0.83
CA THR A 88 12.37 10.29 0.11
C THR A 88 13.18 10.06 -1.19
N ARG A 89 13.77 8.87 -1.34
CA ARG A 89 14.63 8.48 -2.48
C ARG A 89 13.85 7.95 -3.69
N ILE A 90 12.52 7.88 -3.57
CA ILE A 90 11.58 7.37 -4.57
C ILE A 90 11.09 8.55 -5.42
N ARG A 91 11.53 8.62 -6.70
CA ARG A 91 11.06 9.64 -7.65
C ARG A 91 9.53 9.64 -7.75
N LEU A 92 8.96 10.82 -7.62
CA LEU A 92 7.57 11.11 -7.23
C LEU A 92 6.51 10.76 -8.27
N GLU A 93 6.85 10.74 -9.57
CA GLU A 93 5.83 10.71 -10.62
C GLU A 93 5.19 9.33 -10.86
N ILE A 94 5.82 8.24 -10.40
CA ILE A 94 5.47 6.89 -10.91
C ILE A 94 5.17 5.86 -9.80
N ARG A 95 5.61 6.01 -8.54
CA ARG A 95 5.76 4.85 -7.66
C ARG A 95 4.56 4.45 -6.77
N SER A 96 3.82 5.36 -6.14
CA SER A 96 2.61 4.99 -5.38
C SER A 96 1.45 4.56 -6.30
N VAL A 97 1.37 5.20 -7.46
CA VAL A 97 0.47 4.83 -8.57
C VAL A 97 0.80 3.42 -9.04
N HIS A 98 2.06 3.18 -9.45
CA HIS A 98 2.46 1.88 -9.95
C HIS A 98 2.28 0.79 -8.91
N ARG A 99 2.65 1.03 -7.63
CA ARG A 99 2.46 0.05 -6.56
C ARG A 99 0.99 -0.35 -6.42
N THR A 100 0.08 0.63 -6.39
CA THR A 100 -1.36 0.35 -6.29
C THR A 100 -1.87 -0.48 -7.46
N PHE A 101 -1.63 -0.05 -8.70
CA PHE A 101 -2.09 -0.78 -9.88
C PHE A 101 -1.42 -2.14 -10.01
N GLN A 102 -0.12 -2.23 -9.74
CA GLN A 102 0.63 -3.50 -9.79
C GLN A 102 0.09 -4.50 -8.80
N SER A 103 -0.12 -4.09 -7.54
CA SER A 103 -0.70 -4.97 -6.53
C SER A 103 -2.08 -5.46 -6.93
N LEU A 104 -2.94 -4.58 -7.46
CA LEU A 104 -4.26 -4.99 -7.93
C LEU A 104 -4.21 -5.93 -9.13
N ILE A 105 -3.34 -5.66 -10.11
CA ILE A 105 -3.18 -6.49 -11.31
C ILE A 105 -2.65 -7.88 -10.95
N VAL A 106 -1.71 -7.95 -9.99
CA VAL A 106 -1.15 -9.21 -9.47
C VAL A 106 -2.21 -10.01 -8.69
N GLY A 107 -3.24 -9.34 -8.17
CA GLY A 107 -4.40 -9.96 -7.55
C GLY A 107 -4.41 -9.86 -6.03
N ALA A 108 -3.90 -8.76 -5.47
CA ALA A 108 -4.10 -8.42 -4.07
C ALA A 108 -5.60 -8.30 -3.73
N ASP A 109 -5.98 -8.77 -2.54
CA ASP A 109 -7.37 -8.75 -2.05
C ASP A 109 -7.79 -7.38 -1.48
N GLY A 110 -6.84 -6.44 -1.41
CA GLY A 110 -7.08 -5.06 -0.99
C GLY A 110 -5.79 -4.25 -0.96
N TRP A 111 -5.91 -2.93 -0.90
CA TRP A 111 -4.78 -2.05 -0.60
C TRP A 111 -5.02 -1.26 0.68
N THR A 112 -3.94 -0.81 1.31
CA THR A 112 -3.99 0.21 2.37
C THR A 112 -3.24 1.46 1.93
N ALA A 113 -3.93 2.60 1.96
CA ALA A 113 -3.37 3.89 1.54
C ALA A 113 -4.06 5.04 2.27
N GLY A 114 -3.27 6.00 2.75
CA GLY A 114 -3.81 7.17 3.46
C GLY A 114 -4.76 8.03 2.62
N ILE A 115 -4.65 8.01 1.28
CA ILE A 115 -5.50 8.77 0.35
C ILE A 115 -6.99 8.47 0.52
N GLY A 116 -7.35 7.27 1.01
CA GLY A 116 -8.73 6.89 1.32
C GLY A 116 -9.37 7.75 2.42
N ASN A 117 -8.58 8.39 3.29
CA ASN A 117 -9.11 9.34 4.26
C ASN A 117 -9.70 10.58 3.58
N VAL A 118 -9.11 11.02 2.47
CA VAL A 118 -9.52 12.24 1.77
C VAL A 118 -10.43 11.92 0.60
N PHE A 119 -10.18 10.85 -0.16
CA PHE A 119 -10.95 10.47 -1.36
C PHE A 119 -11.46 9.02 -1.34
N PRO A 120 -12.30 8.62 -0.37
CA PRO A 120 -12.77 7.24 -0.25
C PRO A 120 -13.59 6.78 -1.47
N GLU A 121 -14.47 7.62 -1.98
CA GLU A 121 -15.30 7.33 -3.17
C GLU A 121 -14.44 7.04 -4.41
N LYS A 122 -13.38 7.83 -4.62
CA LYS A 122 -12.45 7.60 -5.73
C LYS A 122 -11.68 6.30 -5.57
N CYS A 123 -11.23 5.97 -4.35
CA CYS A 123 -10.58 4.69 -4.06
C CYS A 123 -11.50 3.51 -4.42
N ARG A 124 -12.77 3.57 -4.03
CA ARG A 124 -13.78 2.57 -4.38
C ARG A 124 -13.96 2.44 -5.89
N LYS A 125 -14.14 3.56 -6.60
CA LYS A 125 -14.30 3.57 -8.06
C LYS A 125 -13.08 3.00 -8.78
N ILE A 126 -11.87 3.30 -8.32
CA ILE A 126 -10.64 2.75 -8.86
C ILE A 126 -10.61 1.23 -8.66
N TRP A 127 -10.94 0.73 -7.46
CA TRP A 127 -11.08 -0.70 -7.24
C TRP A 127 -12.06 -1.34 -8.22
N ASP A 128 -13.30 -0.83 -8.29
CA ASP A 128 -14.35 -1.42 -9.13
C ASP A 128 -13.93 -1.47 -10.60
N THR A 129 -13.19 -0.45 -11.05
CA THR A 129 -12.72 -0.34 -12.43
C THR A 129 -11.56 -1.29 -12.71
N VAL A 130 -10.56 -1.34 -11.82
CA VAL A 130 -9.33 -2.11 -12.04
C VAL A 130 -9.51 -3.59 -11.72
N VAL A 131 -10.19 -3.92 -10.62
CA VAL A 131 -10.31 -5.29 -10.11
C VAL A 131 -11.52 -5.98 -10.70
N GLU A 132 -12.71 -5.39 -10.56
CA GLU A 132 -13.96 -6.04 -10.97
C GLU A 132 -14.14 -6.00 -12.49
N LYS A 133 -13.89 -4.84 -13.11
CA LYS A 133 -14.06 -4.65 -14.57
C LYS A 133 -12.81 -4.95 -15.39
N LYS A 134 -11.62 -5.04 -14.75
CA LYS A 134 -10.33 -5.21 -15.42
C LYS A 134 -10.02 -4.12 -16.45
N ASP A 135 -10.55 -2.91 -16.25
CA ASP A 135 -10.32 -1.75 -17.11
C ASP A 135 -9.15 -0.92 -16.55
N TYR A 136 -7.95 -1.26 -16.97
CA TYR A 136 -6.72 -0.65 -16.46
C TYR A 136 -6.53 0.79 -16.98
N GLU A 137 -6.98 1.07 -18.20
CA GLU A 137 -6.85 2.40 -18.80
C GLU A 137 -7.72 3.41 -18.07
N GLU A 138 -8.99 3.08 -17.84
CA GLU A 138 -9.91 3.95 -17.10
C GLU A 138 -9.50 4.06 -15.63
N GLY A 139 -9.07 2.96 -15.02
CA GLY A 139 -8.50 2.99 -13.68
C GLY A 139 -7.37 4.02 -13.59
N PHE A 140 -6.42 4.00 -14.53
CA PHE A 140 -5.30 4.94 -14.54
C PHE A 140 -5.75 6.41 -14.71
N LYS A 141 -6.79 6.68 -15.49
CA LYS A 141 -7.37 8.03 -15.58
C LYS A 141 -7.94 8.49 -14.24
N LEU A 142 -8.74 7.65 -13.57
CA LEU A 142 -9.29 7.96 -12.25
C LEU A 142 -8.19 8.24 -11.22
N TRP A 143 -7.08 7.50 -11.30
CA TRP A 143 -5.94 7.73 -10.44
C TRP A 143 -5.24 9.07 -10.70
N LYS A 144 -5.07 9.46 -11.96
CA LYS A 144 -4.47 10.76 -12.31
C LYS A 144 -5.22 11.93 -11.67
N GLU A 145 -6.51 11.79 -11.40
CA GLU A 145 -7.29 12.83 -10.73
C GLU A 145 -6.95 13.02 -9.24
N VAL A 146 -6.45 11.99 -8.55
CA VAL A 146 -6.01 12.10 -7.14
C VAL A 146 -4.51 12.37 -7.00
N LEU A 147 -3.77 12.18 -8.09
CA LEU A 147 -2.31 12.33 -8.12
C LEU A 147 -1.81 13.72 -7.68
N PRO A 148 -2.45 14.86 -8.04
CA PRO A 148 -2.00 16.17 -7.57
C PRO A 148 -1.99 16.27 -6.05
N PHE A 149 -3.05 15.81 -5.38
CA PHE A 149 -3.11 15.80 -3.92
C PHE A 149 -2.08 14.83 -3.33
N LEU A 150 -1.98 13.62 -3.89
CA LEU A 150 -1.00 12.64 -3.44
C LEU A 150 0.43 13.19 -3.54
N ASN A 151 0.77 13.87 -4.63
CA ASN A 151 2.06 14.52 -4.81
C ASN A 151 2.34 15.55 -3.71
N MET A 152 1.34 16.30 -3.27
CA MET A 152 1.52 17.21 -2.13
C MET A 152 1.89 16.46 -0.85
N THR A 153 1.42 15.22 -0.65
CA THR A 153 1.73 14.41 0.54
C THR A 153 3.14 13.80 0.54
N ILE A 154 3.90 13.90 -0.55
CA ILE A 154 5.22 13.26 -0.69
C ILE A 154 6.31 14.19 -1.27
N ASN A 155 5.95 15.27 -1.98
CA ASN A 155 6.91 16.15 -2.62
C ASN A 155 7.50 17.18 -1.63
N LYS A 156 8.82 17.10 -1.42
CA LYS A 156 9.67 18.03 -0.64
C LYS A 156 9.45 19.52 -0.96
N ASP A 157 9.04 19.86 -2.17
CA ASP A 157 8.85 21.26 -2.59
C ASP A 157 7.68 21.93 -1.85
N PHE A 158 6.73 21.15 -1.33
CA PHE A 158 5.65 21.65 -0.46
C PHE A 158 6.03 21.72 1.01
N TYR A 159 7.25 21.31 1.38
CA TYR A 159 7.68 21.21 2.75
C TYR A 159 8.79 22.23 3.06
N GLY A 160 8.62 22.96 4.16
CA GLY A 160 9.60 23.94 4.62
C GLY A 160 10.89 23.30 5.14
N LYS A 161 11.64 24.03 5.98
CA LYS A 161 12.99 23.66 6.45
C LYS A 161 13.13 22.29 7.13
N SER A 162 12.03 21.62 7.50
CA SER A 162 12.06 20.25 8.06
C SER A 162 12.43 19.18 7.03
N GLY A 163 12.29 19.45 5.72
CA GLY A 163 12.69 18.54 4.65
C GLY A 163 11.91 17.22 4.59
N ARG A 164 10.88 17.03 5.42
CA ARG A 164 10.03 15.84 5.46
C ARG A 164 8.58 16.19 5.22
N ALA A 165 7.95 15.30 4.47
CA ALA A 165 6.53 15.32 4.23
C ALA A 165 5.72 14.96 5.47
N ASP A 166 4.99 15.92 6.05
CA ASP A 166 3.96 15.60 7.05
C ASP A 166 2.67 15.17 6.34
N TRP A 167 2.71 13.95 5.81
CA TRP A 167 1.59 13.32 5.11
C TRP A 167 0.30 13.34 5.93
N LEU A 168 0.41 13.23 7.27
CA LEU A 168 -0.74 13.24 8.17
C LEU A 168 -1.36 14.66 8.27
N GLN A 169 -0.53 15.69 8.35
CA GLN A 169 -0.99 17.08 8.29
C GLN A 169 -1.67 17.38 6.97
N MET A 170 -1.12 16.89 5.85
CA MET A 170 -1.73 17.07 4.53
C MET A 170 -3.10 16.39 4.42
N TYR A 171 -3.27 15.17 4.93
CA TYR A 171 -4.59 14.52 4.97
C TYR A 171 -5.59 15.30 5.81
N LYS A 172 -5.19 15.79 6.99
CA LYS A 172 -6.05 16.61 7.84
C LYS A 172 -6.42 17.95 7.19
N LEU A 173 -5.48 18.58 6.50
CA LEU A 173 -5.76 19.79 5.71
C LEU A 173 -6.76 19.49 4.57
N GLY A 174 -6.58 18.39 3.85
CA GLY A 174 -7.52 17.94 2.81
C GLY A 174 -8.93 17.75 3.37
N LEU A 175 -9.06 17.16 4.56
CA LEU A 175 -10.33 17.03 5.25
C LEU A 175 -10.94 18.38 5.66
N ASN A 176 -10.12 19.31 6.16
CA ASN A 176 -10.58 20.66 6.51
C ASN A 176 -11.13 21.39 5.28
N LEU A 177 -10.45 21.30 4.13
CA LEU A 177 -10.90 21.94 2.89
C LEU A 177 -12.16 21.27 2.31
N ARG A 178 -12.26 19.95 2.38
CA ARG A 178 -13.39 19.21 1.78
C ARG A 178 -14.65 19.24 2.63
N LEU A 179 -14.50 19.19 3.94
CA LEU A 179 -15.60 18.96 4.89
C LEU A 179 -15.82 20.14 5.85
N GLY A 180 -15.04 21.21 5.75
CA GLY A 180 -15.12 22.35 6.67
C GLY A 180 -14.65 22.03 8.09
N LEU A 181 -13.87 20.96 8.27
CA LEU A 181 -13.37 20.53 9.57
C LEU A 181 -12.23 21.44 10.08
N SER A 182 -11.89 21.27 11.36
CA SER A 182 -10.76 21.92 12.02
C SER A 182 -9.78 20.89 12.61
N ALA A 183 -9.48 19.83 11.85
CA ALA A 183 -8.57 18.77 12.25
C ALA A 183 -7.13 19.29 12.38
N LYS A 184 -6.47 18.93 13.48
CA LYS A 184 -5.08 19.29 13.80
C LYS A 184 -4.25 18.04 14.10
N VAL A 185 -2.94 18.14 13.90
CA VAL A 185 -1.95 17.12 14.30
C VAL A 185 -1.53 17.33 15.75
N ARG A 186 -1.27 16.24 16.49
CA ARG A 186 -0.70 16.29 17.84
C ARG A 186 0.83 16.36 17.73
N ARG A 187 1.47 17.21 18.51
CA ARG A 187 2.94 17.37 18.53
C ARG A 187 3.58 16.60 19.70
N PRO A 188 4.85 16.18 19.58
CA PRO A 188 5.66 16.22 18.35
C PRO A 188 5.17 15.20 17.32
N LEU A 189 5.35 15.53 16.05
CA LEU A 189 5.26 14.58 14.95
C LEU A 189 6.70 14.11 14.72
N PHE A 190 6.92 12.80 14.87
CA PHE A 190 8.17 12.04 14.65
C PHE A 190 9.49 12.79 14.82
#